data_AF-A0A0F9RIC6-F1
#
_entry.id   AF-A0A0F9RIC6-F1
#
_cell.length_a   1.000
_cell.length_b   1.000
_cell.length_c   1.000
_cell.angle_alpha   90.00
_cell.angle_beta   90.00
_cell.angle_gamma   90.00
#
_symmetry.space_group_name_H-M   'P 1'
#
loop_
_entity.id
_entity.type
_entity.pdbx_description
1 polymer ?
#
loop_
_entity_poly.entity_id
_entity_poly.type
_entity_poly.pdbx_seq_one_letter_code
_entity_poly.pdbx_strand_id
1 'polypeptide(L)'
;MINPASLLPGTQIIYVPNHADEDKTHPDCEFGFVTSIGDNHAFCRYFFKENLGMGRTEPRTVANSEAAPFDNILVLDHMDQVYVDRWMAAIIAEEA
;
A
#
# COMPACT_ATOMS: atom_id res chain seq x y z
N MET A 1 -5.89 -12.95 -8.84
CA MET A 1 -6.78 -11.78 -8.87
C MET A 1 -7.43 -11.60 -7.51
N ILE A 2 -7.25 -10.43 -6.90
CA ILE A 2 -7.98 -10.01 -5.71
C ILE A 2 -9.40 -9.66 -6.09
N ASN A 3 -10.35 -9.93 -5.20
CA ASN A 3 -11.67 -9.32 -5.28
C ASN A 3 -11.55 -7.86 -4.80
N PRO A 4 -11.72 -6.84 -5.66
CA PRO A 4 -11.61 -5.44 -5.24
C PRO A 4 -12.55 -5.08 -4.09
N ALA A 5 -13.67 -5.79 -3.96
CA ALA A 5 -14.63 -5.61 -2.86
C ALA A 5 -14.07 -6.02 -1.48
N SER A 6 -12.92 -6.69 -1.41
CA SER A 6 -12.24 -7.00 -0.15
C SER A 6 -11.18 -5.99 0.26
N LEU A 7 -10.85 -5.01 -0.59
CA LEU A 7 -9.91 -3.95 -0.26
C LEU A 7 -10.63 -2.84 0.50
N LEU A 8 -10.11 -2.51 1.69
CA LEU A 8 -10.59 -1.40 2.51
C LEU A 8 -9.45 -0.43 2.80
N PRO A 9 -9.73 0.84 3.11
CA PRO A 9 -8.73 1.73 3.68
C PRO A 9 -8.03 1.07 4.87
N GLY A 10 -6.70 1.13 4.89
CA GLY A 10 -5.83 0.45 5.86
C GLY A 10 -5.42 -0.98 5.49
N THR A 11 -5.97 -1.58 4.43
CA THR A 11 -5.50 -2.90 3.96
C THR A 11 -4.04 -2.83 3.50
N GLN A 12 -3.19 -3.68 4.05
CA GLN A 12 -1.78 -3.81 3.66
C GLN A 12 -1.65 -4.55 2.34
N ILE A 13 -0.82 -4.02 1.46
CA ILE A 13 -0.65 -4.52 0.09
C ILE A 13 0.82 -4.56 -0.33
N ILE A 14 1.07 -5.36 -1.36
CA ILE A 14 2.22 -5.23 -2.24
C ILE A 14 1.72 -4.88 -3.64
N TYR A 15 2.24 -3.79 -4.20
CA TYR A 15 2.13 -3.46 -5.61
C TYR A 15 3.18 -4.26 -6.40
N VAL A 16 2.76 -4.94 -7.46
CA VAL A 16 3.61 -5.71 -8.36
C VAL A 16 3.48 -5.10 -9.76
N PRO A 17 4.53 -4.44 -10.29
CA PRO A 17 4.42 -3.80 -11.60
C PRO A 17 4.32 -4.85 -12.72
N ASN A 18 3.69 -4.50 -13.83
CA ASN A 18 3.44 -5.43 -14.94
C ASN A 18 4.70 -6.10 -15.50
N HIS A 19 5.83 -5.38 -15.52
CA HIS A 19 7.10 -5.92 -16.01
C HIS A 19 7.78 -6.91 -15.05
N ALA A 20 7.24 -7.07 -13.84
CA ALA A 20 7.72 -8.05 -12.88
C ALA A 20 7.12 -9.44 -13.12
N ASP A 21 6.21 -9.63 -14.11
CA ASP A 21 5.61 -10.93 -14.42
C ASP A 21 5.06 -11.67 -13.18
N GLU A 22 4.35 -10.93 -12.32
CA GLU A 22 3.80 -11.40 -11.02
C GLU A 22 4.86 -11.79 -9.95
N ASP A 23 6.16 -11.53 -10.19
CA ASP A 23 7.24 -11.73 -9.22
C ASP A 23 7.16 -10.73 -8.07
N LYS A 24 6.67 -11.21 -6.94
CA LYS A 24 6.54 -10.44 -5.68
C LYS A 24 7.89 -10.06 -5.08
N THR A 25 8.98 -10.70 -5.50
CA THR A 25 10.33 -10.42 -5.03
C THR A 25 11.07 -9.40 -5.89
N HIS A 26 10.44 -8.93 -6.98
CA HIS A 26 11.04 -7.99 -7.89
C HIS A 26 11.45 -6.69 -7.16
N PRO A 27 12.63 -6.13 -7.46
CA PRO A 27 13.14 -4.92 -6.82
C PRO A 27 12.28 -3.67 -7.05
N ASP A 28 11.31 -3.74 -7.95
CA ASP A 28 10.36 -2.65 -8.25
C ASP A 28 8.97 -2.85 -7.65
N CYS A 29 8.70 -3.95 -6.94
CA CYS A 29 7.46 -4.09 -6.17
C CYS A 29 7.36 -2.99 -5.12
N GLU A 30 6.20 -2.61 -4.60
CA GLU A 30 6.15 -1.63 -3.49
C GLU A 30 5.26 -2.12 -2.38
N PHE A 31 5.72 -2.01 -1.13
CA PHE A 31 4.94 -2.37 0.04
C PHE A 31 4.22 -1.13 0.55
N GLY A 32 2.95 -1.28 0.90
CA GLY A 32 2.12 -0.14 1.24
C GLY A 32 0.78 -0.52 1.84
N PHE A 33 -0.12 0.44 1.85
CA PHE A 33 -1.49 0.28 2.31
C PHE A 33 -2.45 1.11 1.46
N VAL A 34 -3.69 0.66 1.41
CA VAL A 34 -4.79 1.35 0.74
C VAL A 34 -5.22 2.56 1.56
N THR A 35 -5.36 3.73 0.96
CA THR A 35 -5.98 4.91 1.58
C THR A 35 -7.43 5.09 1.17
N SER A 36 -7.78 4.75 -0.08
CA SER A 36 -9.14 4.82 -0.60
C SER A 36 -9.33 3.93 -1.83
N ILE A 37 -10.57 3.69 -2.22
CA ILE A 37 -10.94 2.82 -3.35
C ILE A 37 -11.65 3.65 -4.42
N GLY A 38 -11.19 3.54 -5.66
CA GLY A 38 -11.87 4.05 -6.85
C GLY A 38 -12.51 2.91 -7.66
N ASP A 39 -13.06 3.23 -8.84
CA ASP A 39 -13.82 2.26 -9.64
C ASP A 39 -12.95 1.11 -10.17
N ASN A 40 -11.72 1.40 -10.62
CA ASN A 40 -10.82 0.45 -11.29
C ASN A 40 -9.42 0.39 -10.66
N HIS A 41 -9.21 1.09 -9.55
CA HIS A 41 -7.92 1.20 -8.88
C HIS A 41 -8.13 1.42 -7.37
N ALA A 42 -7.13 1.05 -6.58
CA ALA A 42 -7.00 1.53 -5.22
C ALA A 42 -6.03 2.72 -5.21
N PHE A 43 -6.26 3.68 -4.32
CA PHE A 43 -5.26 4.67 -3.99
C PHE A 43 -4.43 4.13 -2.82
N CYS A 44 -3.12 4.11 -2.99
CA CYS A 44 -2.19 3.52 -2.03
C CYS A 44 -1.10 4.51 -1.62
N ARG A 45 -0.56 4.31 -0.42
CA ARG A 45 0.70 4.91 0.02
C ARG A 45 1.71 3.82 0.30
N TYR A 46 2.98 4.09 -0.01
CA TYR A 46 4.06 3.11 0.01
C TYR A 46 5.12 3.45 1.04
N PHE A 47 5.90 2.45 1.42
CA PHE A 47 7.01 2.54 2.38
C PHE A 47 8.36 2.43 1.67
N PHE A 48 9.40 2.98 2.31
CA PHE A 48 10.77 2.61 1.94
C PHE A 48 11.02 1.15 2.32
N LYS A 49 11.35 0.32 1.31
CA LYS A 49 11.57 -1.12 1.49
C LYS A 49 12.65 -1.45 2.51
N GLU A 50 13.70 -0.65 2.52
CA GLU A 50 14.88 -0.78 3.38
C GLU A 50 14.51 -0.75 4.87
N ASN A 51 13.34 -0.21 5.19
CA ASN A 51 12.84 -0.04 6.54
C ASN A 51 11.84 -1.13 6.98
N LEU A 52 11.42 -2.02 6.07
CA LEU A 52 10.51 -3.12 6.38
C LEU A 52 11.18 -4.08 7.36
N GLY A 53 10.57 -4.27 8.53
CA GLY A 53 11.11 -5.13 9.61
C GLY A 53 12.04 -4.43 10.60
N MET A 54 12.42 -3.17 10.39
CA MET A 54 13.26 -2.39 11.32
C MET A 54 12.45 -1.54 12.31
N GLY A 55 11.11 -1.65 12.30
CA GLY A 55 10.22 -0.82 13.14
C GLY A 55 10.25 0.68 12.81
N ARG A 56 10.86 1.05 11.67
CA ARG A 56 11.03 2.43 11.19
C ARG A 56 10.47 2.60 9.78
N THR A 57 9.27 2.13 9.56
CA THR A 57 8.65 2.15 8.23
C THR A 57 8.20 3.54 7.84
N GLU A 58 9.14 4.38 7.41
CA GLU A 58 8.83 5.71 6.94
C GLU A 58 8.06 5.63 5.61
N PRO A 59 6.94 6.35 5.48
CA PRO A 59 6.22 6.43 4.21
C PRO A 59 7.12 7.09 3.15
N ARG A 60 7.26 6.42 2.00
CA ARG A 60 7.86 6.99 0.78
C ARG A 60 6.97 8.10 0.24
N THR A 61 5.66 7.87 0.25
CA THR A 61 4.65 8.78 -0.26
C THR A 61 4.04 9.57 0.90
N VAL A 62 4.60 10.75 1.19
CA VAL A 62 4.18 11.61 2.30
C VAL A 62 3.03 12.57 1.98
N ALA A 63 2.84 12.94 0.70
CA ALA A 63 1.87 13.99 0.34
C ALA A 63 0.61 13.45 -0.38
N ASN A 64 0.76 12.53 -1.33
CA ASN A 64 -0.35 12.05 -2.16
C ASN A 64 -0.33 10.53 -2.26
N SER A 65 -1.52 9.94 -2.31
CA SER A 65 -1.69 8.54 -2.67
C SER A 65 -1.52 8.33 -4.16
N GLU A 66 -0.98 7.19 -4.54
CA GLU A 66 -0.77 6.79 -5.93
C GLU A 66 -1.85 5.79 -6.35
N ALA A 67 -2.38 5.93 -7.57
CA ALA A 67 -3.37 5.01 -8.11
C ALA A 67 -2.70 3.70 -8.55
N ALA A 68 -3.16 2.58 -8.03
CA ALA A 68 -2.70 1.23 -8.35
C ALA A 68 -3.85 0.40 -8.94
N PRO A 69 -3.70 -0.13 -10.17
CA PRO A 69 -4.68 -1.04 -10.76
C PRO A 69 -4.86 -2.29 -9.89
N PHE A 70 -6.09 -2.82 -9.78
CA PHE A 70 -6.36 -3.98 -8.94
C PHE A 70 -5.57 -5.23 -9.35
N ASP A 71 -5.25 -5.38 -10.64
CA ASP A 71 -4.46 -6.51 -11.16
C ASP A 71 -3.00 -6.46 -10.67
N ASN A 72 -2.51 -5.28 -10.29
CA ASN A 72 -1.16 -5.06 -9.80
C ASN A 72 -1.08 -5.07 -8.27
N ILE A 73 -2.17 -5.36 -7.57
CA ILE A 73 -2.24 -5.36 -6.11
C ILE A 73 -2.34 -6.78 -5.60
N LEU A 74 -1.60 -7.09 -4.54
CA LEU A 74 -1.76 -8.29 -3.73
C LEU A 74 -1.88 -7.90 -2.26
N VAL A 75 -2.79 -8.51 -1.50
CA VAL A 75 -2.93 -8.31 -0.05
C VAL A 75 -1.76 -9.03 0.60
N LEU A 76 -1.02 -8.30 1.43
CA LEU A 76 0.12 -8.84 2.13
C LEU A 76 0.32 -8.08 3.43
N ASP A 77 0.03 -8.74 4.54
CA ASP A 77 0.36 -8.25 5.87
C ASP A 77 1.87 -8.41 6.08
N HIS A 78 2.57 -7.28 6.10
CA HIS A 78 4.03 -7.22 6.20
C HIS A 78 4.50 -6.44 7.44
N MET A 79 3.58 -5.85 8.19
CA MET A 79 3.82 -5.20 9.47
C MET A 79 2.61 -5.27 10.41
N ASP A 80 2.83 -4.87 11.66
CA ASP A 80 1.74 -4.71 12.62
C ASP A 80 0.79 -3.59 12.17
N GLN A 81 -0.51 -3.91 12.16
CA GLN A 81 -1.58 -3.01 11.72
C GLN A 81 -1.60 -1.69 12.52
N VAL A 82 -1.13 -1.69 13.77
CA VAL A 82 -1.07 -0.46 14.59
C VAL A 82 -0.25 0.65 13.94
N TYR A 83 0.74 0.33 13.11
CA TYR A 83 1.54 1.32 12.40
C TYR A 83 0.76 1.91 11.23
N VAL A 84 0.08 1.06 10.46
CA VAL A 84 -0.79 1.49 9.35
C VAL A 84 -1.90 2.39 9.86
N ASP A 85 -2.56 2.00 10.95
CA ASP A 85 -3.66 2.76 11.54
C ASP A 85 -3.21 4.15 12.02
N ARG A 86 -1.99 4.26 12.56
CA ARG A 86 -1.40 5.56 12.95
C ARG A 86 -1.21 6.47 11.74
N TRP A 87 -0.79 5.94 10.59
CA TRP A 87 -0.65 6.77 9.39
C TRP A 87 -1.98 7.10 8.76
N MET A 88 -2.92 6.15 8.71
CA MET A 88 -4.29 6.43 8.26
C MET A 88 -4.90 7.59 9.06
N ALA A 89 -4.72 7.58 10.39
CA ALA A 89 -5.17 8.68 11.24
C ALA A 89 -4.48 10.02 10.93
N ALA A 90 -3.17 10.01 10.66
CA ALA A 90 -2.43 11.22 10.29
C ALA A 90 -2.92 11.81 8.95
N ILE A 91 -3.14 10.95 7.94
CA ILE A 91 -3.64 11.36 6.62
C ILE A 91 -5.04 11.98 6.75
N ILE A 92 -5.94 11.33 7.48
CA ILE A 92 -7.29 11.86 7.72
C ILE A 92 -7.25 13.23 8.41
N ALA A 93 -6.29 13.44 9.31
CA ALA A 93 -6.13 14.72 10.01
C ALA A 93 -5.54 15.84 9.11
N GLU A 94 -4.77 15.49 8.07
CA GLU A 94 -4.25 16.45 7.08
C GLU A 94 -5.34 16.92 6.10
N GLU A 95 -6.35 16.08 5.85
CA GLU A 95 -7.44 16.34 4.90
C GLU A 95 -8.67 17.04 5.51
N ALA A 96 -8.69 17.23 6.85
CA ALA A 96 -9.79 17.83 7.62
C ALA A 96 -9.64 19.33 7.85
#